data_AF-A0A2V9SPP6-F1
#
_entry.id   AF-A0A2V9SPP6-F1
#
_cell.length_a   1.000
_cell.length_b   1.000
_cell.length_c   1.000
_cell.angle_alpha   90.00
_cell.angle_beta   90.00
_cell.angle_gamma   90.00
#
_symmetry.space_group_name_H-M   'P 1'
#
loop_
_entity.id
_entity.type
_entity.pdbx_description
1 polymer ?
#
loop_
_entity_poly.entity_id
_entity_poly.type
_entity_poly.pdbx_seq_one_letter_code
_entity_poly.pdbx_strand_id
1 'polypeptide(L)'
;MTIRKFEALIENSTFRLATLELVPIKKFRRFHSRLTREFTTAIVRCHLVKENSLRAKIPHNFARIEIMTAPRWHSRVFTTFVLLFALPFSVPASFPLPGDRSSNQGHFDGPAELPRIYVKSGLADTPAPGRVRLIKQDDNLQDAIDSAKCGDILKIQAGATFRGLFRLPAKPCDDSHWIILRTSTPDDGLPPEGTRITPCYAGIGSLPGRPDFRCAAVRSVMAKIEFDRQADSGPILFQNGANHYRLIGLEITRAMPGLHMRNLIQPDKPESTAHHLVFDRLWLHGTAQDETKGGLHLTGTTYVAAVDSYFSDFHCIAMKGSCTDAQAINGGGGDAPGGPYRIVNNFLEASGENIMFGGAPGSATPADIEIRRNYFFKPMIWKPDQPGFVGSVTGNAFIVKNYSNRLCNSADPG
;
A
#
# COMPACT_ATOMS: atom_id res chain seq x y z
N MET A 1 6.84 -16.67 7.48
CA MET A 1 8.26 -16.54 7.91
C MET A 1 8.41 -17.27 9.24
N THR A 2 9.48 -18.06 9.42
CA THR A 2 9.72 -18.81 10.66
C THR A 2 10.35 -17.89 11.73
N ILE A 3 10.32 -18.27 13.01
CA ILE A 3 10.91 -17.45 14.08
C ILE A 3 12.42 -17.36 13.88
N ARG A 4 13.09 -18.46 13.50
CA ARG A 4 14.53 -18.44 13.22
C ARG A 4 14.88 -17.48 12.08
N LYS A 5 14.08 -17.45 11.00
CA LYS A 5 14.30 -16.51 9.90
C LYS A 5 14.07 -15.06 10.35
N PHE A 6 13.08 -14.81 11.19
CA PHE A 6 12.83 -13.48 11.76
C PHE A 6 13.99 -13.00 12.65
N GLU A 7 14.47 -13.85 13.56
CA GLU A 7 15.60 -13.52 14.44
C GLU A 7 16.88 -13.27 13.64
N ALA A 8 17.18 -14.11 12.64
CA ALA A 8 18.33 -13.92 11.75
C ALA A 8 18.26 -12.61 10.94
N LEU A 9 17.05 -12.17 10.56
CA LEU A 9 16.88 -10.86 9.91
C LEU A 9 17.17 -9.71 10.88
N ILE A 10 16.72 -9.82 12.14
CA ILE A 10 17.02 -8.79 13.14
C ILE A 10 18.52 -8.75 13.48
N GLU A 11 19.17 -9.91 13.64
CA GLU A 11 20.61 -10.00 13.91
C GLU A 11 21.48 -9.35 12.82
N ASN A 12 20.99 -9.35 11.58
CA ASN A 12 21.64 -8.69 10.45
C ASN A 12 21.20 -7.23 10.24
N SER A 13 20.38 -6.67 11.13
CA SER A 13 19.89 -5.30 11.08
C SER A 13 20.59 -4.39 12.09
N THR A 14 20.26 -3.09 12.09
CA THR A 14 20.72 -2.12 13.11
C THR A 14 19.93 -2.20 14.42
N PHE A 15 19.00 -3.14 14.52
CA PHE A 15 18.15 -3.34 15.69
C PHE A 15 18.52 -4.63 16.43
N ARG A 16 18.34 -4.63 17.74
CA ARG A 16 18.34 -5.85 18.56
C ARG A 16 16.97 -6.10 19.17
N LEU A 17 16.61 -7.37 19.31
CA LEU A 17 15.43 -7.81 20.05
C LEU A 17 15.66 -7.59 21.55
N ALA A 18 14.99 -6.59 22.12
CA ALA A 18 14.97 -6.39 23.57
C ALA A 18 14.05 -7.41 24.25
N THR A 19 12.91 -7.72 23.63
CA THR A 19 11.98 -8.76 24.09
C THR A 19 11.33 -9.44 22.89
N LEU A 20 11.08 -10.75 23.01
CA LEU A 20 10.32 -11.55 22.04
C LEU A 20 9.31 -12.42 22.79
N GLU A 21 8.03 -12.20 22.55
CA GLU A 21 6.93 -12.99 23.11
C GLU A 21 6.16 -13.69 21.97
N LEU A 22 6.01 -15.01 22.08
CA LEU A 22 5.24 -15.81 21.13
C LEU A 22 3.78 -15.85 21.58
N VAL A 23 2.85 -15.29 20.81
CA VAL A 23 1.45 -15.05 21.24
C VAL A 23 0.57 -16.30 21.08
N PRO A 24 0.18 -17.04 22.16
CA PRO A 24 -0.50 -18.36 22.13
C PRO A 24 -1.65 -18.51 21.11
N ILE A 25 -1.67 -19.57 20.28
CA ILE A 25 -2.81 -19.89 19.41
C ILE A 25 -3.88 -20.55 20.29
N LYS A 26 -5.11 -20.04 20.28
CA LYS A 26 -6.20 -20.52 21.16
C LYS A 26 -6.41 -22.04 21.08
N LYS A 27 -6.33 -22.63 19.88
CA LYS A 27 -6.46 -24.10 19.64
C LYS A 27 -5.23 -24.93 20.05
N PHE A 28 -4.04 -24.32 20.14
CA PHE A 28 -2.79 -25.00 20.50
C PHE A 28 -2.20 -24.52 21.83
N ARG A 29 -3.01 -23.85 22.67
CA ARG A 29 -2.55 -23.24 23.92
C ARG A 29 -1.88 -24.25 24.87
N ARG A 30 -2.35 -25.51 24.86
CA ARG A 30 -1.79 -26.60 25.67
C ARG A 30 -0.44 -27.14 25.17
N PHE A 31 -0.09 -26.90 23.91
CA PHE A 31 1.16 -27.34 23.27
C PHE A 31 2.03 -26.16 22.82
N HIS A 32 1.86 -25.00 23.47
CA HIS A 32 2.56 -23.78 23.09
C HIS A 32 4.05 -23.90 23.39
N SER A 33 4.87 -23.91 22.34
CA SER A 33 6.33 -23.89 22.44
C SER A 33 6.92 -23.18 21.22
N ARG A 34 8.21 -22.83 21.29
CA ARG A 34 8.94 -22.27 20.14
C ARG A 34 8.90 -23.22 18.93
N LEU A 35 8.92 -24.53 19.18
CA LEU A 35 8.86 -25.55 18.14
C LEU A 35 7.50 -25.54 17.42
N THR A 36 6.39 -25.54 18.17
CA THR A 36 5.06 -25.51 17.53
C THR A 36 4.80 -24.21 16.77
N ARG A 37 5.51 -23.14 17.12
CA ARG A 37 5.48 -21.86 16.41
C ARG A 37 6.32 -21.78 15.16
N GLU A 38 7.39 -22.56 15.08
CA GLU A 38 8.24 -22.59 13.90
C GLU A 38 7.47 -23.17 12.68
N PHE A 39 6.50 -24.04 12.95
CA PHE A 39 5.72 -24.76 11.95
C PHE A 39 4.24 -24.30 11.82
N THR A 40 3.83 -23.26 12.56
CA THR A 40 2.48 -22.68 12.47
C THR A 40 2.57 -21.16 12.34
N THR A 41 1.51 -20.48 11.87
CA THR A 41 1.52 -19.02 11.76
C THR A 41 1.83 -18.39 13.12
N ALA A 42 3.03 -17.80 13.23
CA ALA A 42 3.51 -17.19 14.47
C ALA A 42 3.19 -15.70 14.49
N ILE A 43 2.38 -15.28 15.46
CA ILE A 43 2.30 -13.88 15.87
C ILE A 43 3.33 -13.70 16.98
N VAL A 44 4.27 -12.78 16.78
CA VAL A 44 5.26 -12.39 17.78
C VAL A 44 4.98 -10.97 18.23
N ARG A 45 5.05 -10.72 19.55
CA ARG A 45 5.17 -9.38 20.09
C ARG A 45 6.64 -9.15 20.39
N CYS A 46 7.22 -8.11 19.83
CA CYS A 46 8.61 -7.78 20.09
C CYS A 46 8.81 -6.30 20.37
N HIS A 47 9.88 -6.02 21.12
CA HIS A 47 10.42 -4.69 21.31
C HIS A 47 11.80 -4.66 20.68
N LEU A 48 11.99 -3.79 19.68
CA LEU A 48 13.24 -3.61 18.97
C LEU A 48 13.90 -2.32 19.47
N VAL A 49 15.19 -2.38 19.77
CA VAL A 49 15.98 -1.20 20.15
C VAL A 49 17.15 -1.03 19.18
N LYS A 50 17.40 0.21 18.76
CA LYS A 50 18.50 0.55 17.85
C LYS A 50 19.82 0.38 18.60
N GLU A 51 20.76 -0.35 18.01
CA GLU A 51 22.08 -0.56 18.60
C GLU A 51 23.00 0.61 18.20
N ASN A 52 23.42 1.42 19.17
CA ASN A 52 24.40 2.48 18.93
C ASN A 52 25.77 1.83 18.69
N SER A 53 26.23 1.86 17.45
CA SER A 53 27.47 1.22 17.01
C SER A 53 28.71 1.91 17.60
N LEU A 54 29.17 1.41 18.76
CA LEU A 54 30.52 1.67 19.28
C LEU A 54 31.32 0.38 19.59
N ARG A 55 30.88 -0.77 19.08
CA ARG A 55 31.71 -1.99 19.09
C ARG A 55 31.78 -2.59 17.70
N ALA A 56 32.91 -2.37 17.03
CA ALA A 56 33.31 -3.16 15.88
C ALA A 56 33.32 -4.65 16.29
N LYS A 57 32.48 -5.48 15.63
CA LYS A 57 32.52 -6.93 15.77
C LYS A 57 33.78 -7.45 15.08
N ILE A 58 34.78 -7.85 15.85
CA ILE A 58 35.93 -8.62 15.35
C ILE A 58 35.46 -10.08 15.15
N PRO A 59 35.67 -10.70 13.97
CA PRO A 59 35.32 -12.10 13.76
C PRO A 59 36.23 -13.03 14.57
N HIS A 60 35.62 -14.01 15.25
CA HIS A 60 36.33 -15.04 16.01
C HIS A 60 37.04 -16.01 15.07
N ASN A 61 38.34 -15.84 14.91
CA ASN A 61 39.32 -16.89 14.58
C ASN A 61 40.71 -16.34 14.85
N PHE A 62 41.27 -16.57 16.04
CA PHE A 62 42.72 -16.75 16.27
C PHE A 62 42.97 -17.18 17.72
N ALA A 63 43.89 -18.13 17.88
CA ALA A 63 44.26 -18.76 19.13
C ALA A 63 45.13 -17.87 20.03
N ARG A 64 44.94 -18.04 21.35
CA ARG A 64 45.87 -17.93 22.50
C ARG A 64 46.87 -16.75 22.53
N ILE A 65 46.83 -15.98 23.63
CA ILE A 65 47.98 -15.71 24.52
C ILE A 65 47.40 -15.26 25.88
N GLU A 66 47.71 -16.04 26.92
CA GLU A 66 47.56 -15.67 28.32
C GLU A 66 48.62 -14.64 28.70
N ILE A 67 48.20 -13.55 29.34
CA ILE A 67 49.09 -12.82 30.27
C ILE A 67 48.28 -12.56 31.54
N MET A 68 48.64 -13.29 32.60
CA MET A 68 48.29 -12.96 33.99
C MET A 68 48.99 -11.67 34.38
N THR A 69 48.27 -10.72 34.97
CA THR A 69 48.71 -9.98 36.17
C THR A 69 47.51 -9.31 36.83
N ALA A 70 47.44 -9.45 38.14
CA ALA A 70 46.65 -8.63 39.06
C ALA A 70 47.68 -8.02 40.05
N PRO A 71 47.30 -7.23 41.08
CA PRO A 71 46.08 -6.44 41.30
C PRO A 71 46.43 -4.99 41.75
N ARG A 72 45.39 -4.21 42.11
CA ARG A 72 45.30 -3.32 43.31
C ARG A 72 44.96 -1.82 43.11
N TRP A 73 43.88 -1.46 43.82
CA TRP A 73 43.66 -0.27 44.68
C TRP A 73 42.73 0.89 44.24
N HIS A 74 41.68 1.02 45.05
CA HIS A 74 40.86 2.16 45.48
C HIS A 74 41.42 3.58 45.23
N SER A 75 40.58 4.50 44.75
CA SER A 75 39.81 5.44 45.59
C SER A 75 39.29 6.65 44.78
N ARG A 76 38.23 7.23 45.31
CA ARG A 76 37.45 8.40 44.87
C ARG A 76 38.22 9.73 44.95
N VAL A 77 37.70 10.76 44.27
CA VAL A 77 37.46 12.18 44.70
C VAL A 77 37.42 13.06 43.42
N PHE A 78 36.30 13.69 43.01
CA PHE A 78 35.56 14.90 43.49
C PHE A 78 36.00 16.22 42.81
N THR A 79 34.98 17.00 42.37
CA THR A 79 34.93 18.49 42.17
C THR A 79 35.79 19.14 41.06
N THR A 80 35.47 20.25 40.36
CA THR A 80 34.31 21.13 40.10
C THR A 80 34.83 22.32 39.24
N PHE A 81 34.03 22.79 38.26
CA PHE A 81 34.01 24.11 37.56
C PHE A 81 35.29 24.78 37.04
N VAL A 82 35.26 25.31 35.81
CA VAL A 82 35.37 26.76 35.50
C VAL A 82 34.75 27.05 34.13
N LEU A 83 33.95 28.11 34.07
CA LEU A 83 33.28 28.72 32.93
C LEU A 83 33.94 30.11 32.75
N LEU A 84 34.38 30.49 31.54
CA LEU A 84 34.59 31.90 31.19
C LEU A 84 34.73 32.13 29.67
N PHE A 85 34.07 33.21 29.25
CA PHE A 85 33.84 33.76 27.91
C PHE A 85 35.07 34.38 27.25
N ALA A 86 35.15 34.38 25.90
CA ALA A 86 35.14 35.58 25.03
C ALA A 86 35.58 35.27 23.57
N LEU A 87 34.79 35.76 22.60
CA LEU A 87 35.01 35.86 21.14
C LEU A 87 35.90 37.09 20.78
N PRO A 88 36.17 37.49 19.51
CA PRO A 88 36.14 36.81 18.19
C PRO A 88 37.43 37.06 17.35
N PHE A 89 37.74 36.23 16.34
CA PHE A 89 38.56 36.66 15.19
C PHE A 89 38.09 36.01 13.90
N SER A 90 37.82 36.87 12.91
CA SER A 90 37.30 36.57 11.59
C SER A 90 38.44 36.38 10.59
N VAL A 91 38.40 35.29 9.80
CA VAL A 91 39.18 35.11 8.56
C VAL A 91 38.23 34.51 7.52
N PRO A 92 38.19 35.02 6.28
CA PRO A 92 37.27 34.54 5.26
C PRO A 92 37.82 33.26 4.62
N ALA A 93 37.18 32.12 4.85
CA ALA A 93 37.41 30.92 4.06
C ALA A 93 36.34 30.85 2.97
N SER A 94 36.78 31.05 1.73
CA SER A 94 36.01 30.81 0.52
C SER A 94 35.56 29.35 0.48
N PHE A 95 34.25 29.09 0.60
CA PHE A 95 33.69 27.76 0.36
C PHE A 95 33.49 27.57 -1.15
N PRO A 96 34.14 26.58 -1.79
CA PRO A 96 33.68 26.11 -3.09
C PRO A 96 32.35 25.38 -2.91
N LEU A 97 31.37 25.70 -3.76
CA LEU A 97 30.14 24.92 -3.93
C LEU A 97 30.52 23.48 -4.33
N PRO A 98 30.06 22.44 -3.63
CA PRO A 98 30.05 21.11 -4.19
C PRO A 98 28.80 20.98 -5.05
N GLY A 99 28.99 21.18 -6.36
CA GLY A 99 28.21 20.45 -7.34
C GLY A 99 28.39 18.94 -7.15
N ASP A 100 27.35 18.21 -7.54
CA ASP A 100 27.31 16.77 -7.81
C ASP A 100 27.95 15.82 -6.79
N ARG A 101 27.12 15.26 -5.91
CA ARG A 101 27.44 14.01 -5.21
C ARG A 101 26.61 12.88 -5.80
N SER A 102 27.30 12.14 -6.68
CA SER A 102 27.34 10.68 -6.76
C SER A 102 26.32 9.93 -5.89
N SER A 103 25.60 9.03 -6.53
CA SER A 103 24.83 7.93 -5.93
C SER A 103 25.38 7.48 -4.58
N ASN A 104 24.54 7.58 -3.54
CA ASN A 104 24.79 7.01 -2.22
C ASN A 104 24.89 5.47 -2.33
N GLN A 105 26.05 4.97 -2.73
CA GLN A 105 26.47 3.61 -2.41
C GLN A 105 27.07 3.65 -1.00
N GLY A 106 26.27 3.30 0.02
CA GLY A 106 26.81 3.30 1.39
C GLY A 106 25.89 2.87 2.52
N HIS A 107 24.57 2.75 2.31
CA HIS A 107 23.67 2.25 3.35
C HIS A 107 22.83 1.10 2.81
N PHE A 108 23.45 -0.07 2.73
CA PHE A 108 22.77 -1.35 2.50
C PHE A 108 22.30 -1.88 3.86
N ASP A 109 20.99 -1.93 4.09
CA ASP A 109 20.37 -2.24 5.39
C ASP A 109 19.92 -3.71 5.52
N GLY A 110 20.29 -4.57 4.56
CA GLY A 110 19.98 -5.99 4.54
C GLY A 110 19.87 -6.54 3.11
N PRO A 111 19.44 -7.80 2.91
CA PRO A 111 19.38 -8.43 1.57
C PRO A 111 18.38 -7.78 0.60
N ALA A 112 17.62 -6.78 1.04
CA ALA A 112 16.69 -6.04 0.21
C ALA A 112 17.42 -4.87 -0.45
N GLU A 113 17.34 -4.76 -1.77
CA GLU A 113 17.81 -3.60 -2.50
C GLU A 113 16.67 -2.61 -2.74
N LEU A 114 17.00 -1.31 -2.85
CA LEU A 114 16.03 -0.32 -3.32
C LEU A 114 15.53 -0.69 -4.73
N PRO A 115 14.30 -0.30 -5.11
CA PRO A 115 13.83 -0.48 -6.47
C PRO A 115 14.84 0.06 -7.48
N ARG A 116 15.13 -0.74 -8.50
CA ARG A 116 16.02 -0.40 -9.63
C ARG A 116 15.22 0.24 -10.75
N ILE A 117 13.96 -0.13 -10.90
CA ILE A 117 13.02 0.44 -11.86
C ILE A 117 11.88 1.15 -11.11
N TYR A 118 11.50 2.34 -11.56
CA TYR A 118 10.43 3.13 -10.96
C TYR A 118 9.31 3.36 -11.97
N VAL A 119 8.05 3.31 -11.51
CA VAL A 119 6.89 3.65 -12.34
C VAL A 119 6.72 5.16 -12.37
N LYS A 120 6.85 5.75 -13.55
CA LYS A 120 6.46 7.14 -13.79
C LYS A 120 4.93 7.22 -13.84
N SER A 121 4.37 8.13 -13.05
CA SER A 121 2.90 8.25 -12.88
C SER A 121 2.45 9.71 -12.86
N GLY A 122 3.35 10.66 -13.15
CA GLY A 122 2.99 12.06 -13.28
C GLY A 122 2.01 12.26 -14.45
N LEU A 123 1.16 13.28 -14.41
CA LEU A 123 0.30 13.63 -15.55
C LEU A 123 1.12 13.90 -16.81
N ALA A 124 2.31 14.51 -16.64
CA ALA A 124 3.26 14.74 -17.73
C ALA A 124 3.88 13.45 -18.29
N ASP A 125 3.90 12.36 -17.51
CA ASP A 125 4.43 11.05 -17.94
C ASP A 125 3.36 10.17 -18.61
N THR A 126 2.10 10.59 -18.59
CA THR A 126 0.98 9.88 -19.25
C THR A 126 0.26 10.81 -20.25
N PRO A 127 0.96 11.36 -21.25
CA PRO A 127 0.37 12.31 -22.19
C PRO A 127 -0.74 11.67 -23.03
N ALA A 128 -1.80 12.44 -23.26
CA ALA A 128 -2.95 12.04 -24.06
C ALA A 128 -3.32 13.19 -25.03
N PRO A 129 -2.57 13.36 -26.13
CA PRO A 129 -2.71 14.51 -27.05
C PRO A 129 -3.88 14.37 -28.04
N GLY A 130 -4.61 13.25 -27.98
CA GLY A 130 -5.69 12.90 -28.90
C GLY A 130 -7.00 13.61 -28.59
N ARG A 131 -8.10 12.97 -29.00
CA ARG A 131 -9.43 13.57 -28.91
C ARG A 131 -9.97 13.50 -27.49
N VAL A 132 -10.60 14.59 -27.06
CA VAL A 132 -11.44 14.60 -25.85
C VAL A 132 -12.88 14.26 -26.22
N ARG A 133 -13.46 13.25 -25.57
CA ARG A 133 -14.86 12.82 -25.75
C ARG A 133 -15.58 12.83 -24.41
N LEU A 134 -16.69 13.58 -24.32
CA LEU A 134 -17.61 13.52 -23.18
C LEU A 134 -18.51 12.27 -23.33
N ILE A 135 -18.64 11.49 -22.26
CA ILE A 135 -19.50 10.33 -22.12
C ILE A 135 -20.54 10.65 -21.05
N LYS A 136 -21.80 10.82 -21.46
CA LYS A 136 -22.94 11.09 -20.57
C LYS A 136 -23.52 9.80 -20.00
N GLN A 137 -24.31 9.90 -18.94
CA GLN A 137 -24.84 8.73 -18.22
C GLN A 137 -25.56 7.69 -19.11
N ASP A 138 -26.25 8.17 -20.16
CA ASP A 138 -27.01 7.32 -21.07
C ASP A 138 -26.19 6.86 -22.30
N ASP A 139 -24.93 7.30 -22.41
CA ASP A 139 -24.02 6.83 -23.45
C ASP A 139 -23.45 5.44 -23.09
N ASN A 140 -23.14 4.65 -24.11
CA ASN A 140 -22.47 3.38 -23.91
C ASN A 140 -20.97 3.59 -23.60
N LEU A 141 -20.59 3.45 -22.33
CA LEU A 141 -19.20 3.57 -21.88
C LEU A 141 -18.29 2.47 -22.46
N GLN A 142 -18.79 1.25 -22.66
CA GLN A 142 -17.98 0.18 -23.28
C GLN A 142 -17.65 0.53 -24.74
N ASP A 143 -18.62 0.97 -25.52
CA ASP A 143 -18.38 1.40 -26.91
C ASP A 143 -17.40 2.57 -26.98
N ALA A 144 -17.43 3.47 -25.99
CA ALA A 144 -16.47 4.57 -25.88
C ALA A 144 -15.05 4.07 -25.61
N ILE A 145 -14.87 3.09 -24.73
CA ILE A 145 -13.59 2.44 -24.45
C ILE A 145 -13.07 1.70 -25.70
N ASP A 146 -13.94 0.96 -26.37
CA ASP A 146 -13.59 0.17 -27.55
C ASP A 146 -13.17 1.08 -28.72
N SER A 147 -13.88 2.20 -28.91
CA SER A 147 -13.59 3.17 -29.98
C SER A 147 -12.46 4.15 -29.68
N ALA A 148 -12.00 4.27 -28.43
CA ALA A 148 -10.92 5.17 -28.06
C ALA A 148 -9.63 4.84 -28.81
N LYS A 149 -8.96 5.86 -29.34
CA LYS A 149 -7.62 5.75 -29.94
C LYS A 149 -6.56 6.13 -28.92
N CYS A 150 -5.34 5.64 -29.13
CA CYS A 150 -4.20 6.02 -28.30
C CYS A 150 -4.05 7.54 -28.28
N GLY A 151 -3.91 8.11 -27.09
CA GLY A 151 -3.92 9.55 -26.84
C GLY A 151 -5.29 10.14 -26.51
N ASP A 152 -6.40 9.42 -26.63
CA ASP A 152 -7.74 9.98 -26.36
C ASP A 152 -8.02 10.14 -24.86
N ILE A 153 -8.87 11.12 -24.54
CA ILE A 153 -9.40 11.36 -23.20
C ILE A 153 -10.92 11.14 -23.20
N LEU A 154 -11.38 10.14 -22.46
CA LEU A 154 -12.78 9.89 -22.18
C LEU A 154 -13.18 10.63 -20.89
N LYS A 155 -13.88 11.75 -21.03
CA LYS A 155 -14.48 12.50 -19.92
C LYS A 155 -15.83 11.88 -19.58
N ILE A 156 -15.88 11.10 -18.52
CA ILE A 156 -17.07 10.45 -18.00
C ILE A 156 -17.85 11.45 -17.14
N GLN A 157 -19.13 11.67 -17.42
CA GLN A 157 -19.93 12.71 -16.78
C GLN A 157 -19.83 12.67 -15.24
N ALA A 158 -19.42 13.79 -14.65
CA ALA A 158 -19.33 13.95 -13.20
C ALA A 158 -20.69 13.77 -12.52
N GLY A 159 -20.72 13.07 -11.39
CA GLY A 159 -21.94 12.76 -10.63
C GLY A 159 -22.84 11.70 -11.27
N ALA A 160 -22.56 11.27 -12.50
CA ALA A 160 -23.31 10.20 -13.15
C ALA A 160 -22.86 8.82 -12.66
N THR A 161 -23.79 7.85 -12.72
CA THR A 161 -23.51 6.44 -12.42
C THR A 161 -23.54 5.60 -13.69
N PHE A 162 -22.43 4.95 -14.00
CA PHE A 162 -22.29 3.98 -15.07
C PHE A 162 -22.29 2.57 -14.47
N ARG A 163 -23.33 1.81 -14.78
CA ARG A 163 -23.50 0.46 -14.23
C ARG A 163 -23.05 -0.60 -15.23
N GLY A 164 -22.29 -1.57 -14.76
CA GLY A 164 -21.92 -2.72 -15.58
C GLY A 164 -20.53 -3.25 -15.34
N LEU A 165 -20.06 -4.01 -16.33
CA LEU A 165 -18.73 -4.57 -16.41
C LEU A 165 -18.05 -3.99 -17.64
N PHE A 166 -16.93 -3.30 -17.45
CA PHE A 166 -16.19 -2.61 -18.49
C PHE A 166 -14.84 -3.28 -18.70
N ARG A 167 -14.60 -3.69 -19.94
CA ARG A 167 -13.36 -4.34 -20.37
C ARG A 167 -12.49 -3.35 -21.13
N LEU A 168 -11.25 -3.17 -20.67
CA LEU A 168 -10.27 -2.31 -21.33
C LEU A 168 -9.41 -3.19 -22.23
N PRO A 169 -9.47 -3.02 -23.57
CA PRO A 169 -8.79 -3.90 -24.52
C PRO A 169 -7.31 -3.56 -24.69
N ALA A 170 -6.55 -4.48 -25.30
CA ALA A 170 -5.25 -4.16 -25.86
C ALA A 170 -5.38 -3.15 -27.01
N LYS A 171 -4.53 -2.12 -27.00
CA LYS A 171 -4.41 -1.12 -28.07
C LYS A 171 -2.92 -0.87 -28.35
N PRO A 172 -2.55 -0.45 -29.57
CA PRO A 172 -1.15 -0.22 -29.94
C PRO A 172 -0.66 1.15 -29.44
N CYS A 173 -0.78 1.38 -28.13
CA CYS A 173 -0.42 2.65 -27.50
C CYS A 173 1.05 2.63 -27.06
N ASP A 174 1.63 3.81 -26.92
CA ASP A 174 3.00 4.03 -26.49
C ASP A 174 3.05 5.06 -25.34
N ASP A 175 4.26 5.28 -24.80
CA ASP A 175 4.50 6.19 -23.68
C ASP A 175 4.10 7.66 -23.97
N SER A 176 3.90 8.03 -25.24
CA SER A 176 3.46 9.36 -25.67
C SER A 176 1.95 9.47 -25.98
N HIS A 177 1.21 8.35 -25.94
CA HIS A 177 -0.19 8.27 -26.36
C HIS A 177 -1.05 7.40 -25.43
N TRP A 178 -1.18 7.82 -24.17
CA TRP A 178 -2.04 7.15 -23.18
C TRP A 178 -3.52 7.40 -23.46
N ILE A 179 -4.35 6.45 -23.03
CA ILE A 179 -5.81 6.62 -22.99
C ILE A 179 -6.21 6.97 -21.56
N ILE A 180 -6.86 8.11 -21.39
CA ILE A 180 -7.29 8.59 -20.07
C ILE A 180 -8.79 8.46 -19.93
N LEU A 181 -9.23 7.66 -18.95
CA LEU A 181 -10.61 7.63 -18.48
C LEU A 181 -10.69 8.51 -17.23
N ARG A 182 -11.44 9.61 -17.29
CA ARG A 182 -11.53 10.52 -16.15
C ARG A 182 -12.93 11.07 -15.95
N THR A 183 -13.26 11.48 -14.74
CA THR A 183 -14.44 12.34 -14.52
C THR A 183 -14.35 13.60 -15.40
N SER A 184 -15.49 14.09 -15.88
CA SER A 184 -15.60 15.32 -16.66
C SER A 184 -15.36 16.58 -15.83
N THR A 185 -15.23 16.44 -14.51
CA THR A 185 -14.86 17.52 -13.60
C THR A 185 -13.52 18.15 -14.02
N PRO A 186 -13.47 19.49 -14.14
CA PRO A 186 -12.22 20.22 -14.40
C PRO A 186 -11.15 19.96 -13.34
N ASP A 187 -9.88 20.21 -13.65
CA ASP A 187 -8.76 19.85 -12.76
C ASP A 187 -8.80 20.57 -11.40
N ASP A 188 -9.29 21.82 -11.38
CA ASP A 188 -9.49 22.61 -10.15
C ASP A 188 -10.69 22.13 -9.30
N GLY A 189 -11.52 21.25 -9.85
CA GLY A 189 -12.62 20.59 -9.15
C GLY A 189 -12.21 19.29 -8.43
N LEU A 190 -10.97 18.82 -8.62
CA LEU A 190 -10.37 17.68 -7.95
C LEU A 190 -9.20 18.14 -7.07
N PRO A 191 -8.70 17.30 -6.13
CA PRO A 191 -7.42 17.60 -5.50
C PRO A 191 -6.33 17.71 -6.59
N PRO A 192 -5.38 18.65 -6.43
CA PRO A 192 -4.24 18.72 -7.34
C PRO A 192 -3.42 17.44 -7.26
N GLU A 193 -2.66 17.16 -8.32
CA GLU A 193 -1.74 16.01 -8.37
C GLU A 193 -0.81 15.99 -7.14
N GLY A 194 -0.58 14.79 -6.57
CA GLY A 194 0.16 14.61 -5.32
C GLY A 194 -0.68 14.83 -4.05
N THR A 195 -1.96 15.19 -4.19
CA THR A 195 -2.92 15.31 -3.09
C THR A 195 -3.95 14.20 -3.15
N ARG A 196 -4.06 13.45 -2.06
CA ARG A 196 -4.99 12.32 -1.95
C ARG A 196 -6.44 12.76 -2.06
N ILE A 197 -7.22 12.05 -2.88
CA ILE A 197 -8.66 12.20 -2.93
C ILE A 197 -9.33 11.61 -1.68
N THR A 198 -10.49 12.14 -1.32
CA THR A 198 -11.30 11.63 -0.22
C THR A 198 -12.75 11.40 -0.68
N PRO A 199 -13.55 10.59 0.05
CA PRO A 199 -14.94 10.30 -0.30
C PRO A 199 -15.83 11.53 -0.48
N CYS A 200 -15.42 12.69 0.03
CA CYS A 200 -16.22 13.91 -0.07
C CYS A 200 -16.34 14.45 -1.51
N TYR A 201 -15.44 14.06 -2.43
CA TYR A 201 -15.54 14.35 -3.87
C TYR A 201 -16.59 13.48 -4.57
N ALA A 202 -17.10 12.46 -3.88
CA ALA A 202 -18.24 11.64 -4.27
C ALA A 202 -19.50 11.95 -3.44
N GLY A 203 -19.53 13.09 -2.73
CA GLY A 203 -20.69 13.50 -1.94
C GLY A 203 -20.74 12.94 -0.51
N ILE A 204 -19.69 12.24 -0.05
CA ILE A 204 -19.64 11.63 1.29
C ILE A 204 -18.73 12.40 2.22
N GLY A 205 -19.30 13.24 3.09
CA GLY A 205 -18.51 14.13 3.97
C GLY A 205 -17.65 13.43 5.02
N SER A 206 -18.03 12.24 5.45
CA SER A 206 -17.26 11.41 6.39
C SER A 206 -17.71 9.97 6.33
N LEU A 207 -16.79 9.03 6.59
CA LEU A 207 -17.13 7.63 6.78
C LEU A 207 -17.08 7.29 8.29
N PRO A 208 -18.11 6.63 8.87
CA PRO A 208 -18.11 6.25 10.27
C PRO A 208 -16.91 5.38 10.65
N GLY A 209 -16.37 5.61 11.86
CA GLY A 209 -15.26 4.83 12.42
C GLY A 209 -13.91 5.03 11.73
N ARG A 210 -13.77 6.05 10.86
CA ARG A 210 -12.55 6.38 10.12
C ARG A 210 -12.02 7.76 10.47
N PRO A 211 -10.74 8.05 10.14
CA PRO A 211 -10.17 9.37 10.36
C PRO A 211 -10.95 10.42 9.58
N ASP A 212 -11.02 11.60 10.17
CA ASP A 212 -11.78 12.72 9.64
C ASP A 212 -11.02 13.41 8.50
N PHE A 213 -11.00 12.79 7.33
CA PHE A 213 -10.42 13.36 6.10
C PHE A 213 -11.40 14.26 5.37
N ARG A 214 -11.79 15.35 6.04
CA ARG A 214 -12.69 16.37 5.45
C ARG A 214 -11.98 17.06 4.29
N CYS A 215 -12.77 17.40 3.27
CA CYS A 215 -12.40 18.43 2.33
C CYS A 215 -13.15 19.73 2.64
N ALA A 216 -12.76 20.81 1.96
CA ALA A 216 -13.36 22.12 2.14
C ALA A 216 -14.87 22.15 1.87
N ALA A 217 -15.37 21.34 0.94
CA ALA A 217 -16.78 21.22 0.62
C ALA A 217 -17.12 19.83 0.09
N VAL A 218 -18.21 19.25 0.57
CA VAL A 218 -18.73 17.97 0.06
C VAL A 218 -19.39 18.22 -1.30
N ARG A 219 -18.97 17.47 -2.32
CA ARG A 219 -19.40 17.64 -3.72
C ARG A 219 -19.53 16.27 -4.38
N SER A 220 -20.48 16.10 -5.29
CA SER A 220 -20.55 14.88 -6.14
C SER A 220 -19.95 15.21 -7.51
N VAL A 221 -18.62 15.12 -7.59
CA VAL A 221 -17.81 15.51 -8.77
C VAL A 221 -17.00 14.34 -9.35
N MET A 222 -17.02 13.19 -8.69
CA MET A 222 -16.51 11.95 -9.26
C MET A 222 -17.57 11.33 -10.18
N ALA A 223 -17.14 10.67 -11.25
CA ALA A 223 -18.01 9.78 -12.00
C ALA A 223 -17.99 8.41 -11.34
N LYS A 224 -19.16 7.79 -11.16
CA LYS A 224 -19.29 6.51 -10.47
C LYS A 224 -19.36 5.37 -11.48
N ILE A 225 -18.51 4.37 -11.31
CA ILE A 225 -18.56 3.08 -11.99
C ILE A 225 -18.99 2.05 -10.96
N GLU A 226 -20.18 1.49 -11.15
CA GLU A 226 -20.84 0.63 -10.19
C GLU A 226 -21.09 -0.76 -10.78
N PHE A 227 -20.53 -1.79 -10.16
CA PHE A 227 -20.77 -3.16 -10.57
C PHE A 227 -22.15 -3.64 -10.11
N ASP A 228 -23.00 -4.04 -11.06
CA ASP A 228 -24.40 -4.40 -10.85
C ASP A 228 -24.74 -5.82 -11.31
N ARG A 229 -23.74 -6.70 -11.44
CA ARG A 229 -23.90 -8.05 -12.00
C ARG A 229 -23.50 -9.15 -11.02
N GLN A 230 -23.98 -10.35 -11.27
CA GLN A 230 -23.53 -11.57 -10.60
C GLN A 230 -22.28 -12.12 -11.29
N ALA A 231 -21.12 -11.58 -10.94
CA ALA A 231 -19.83 -12.18 -11.27
C ALA A 231 -18.83 -11.95 -10.12
N ASP A 232 -17.74 -12.70 -10.15
CA ASP A 232 -16.79 -12.68 -9.04
C ASP A 232 -15.86 -11.46 -9.04
N SER A 233 -15.72 -10.71 -10.15
CA SER A 233 -14.83 -9.55 -10.21
C SER A 233 -15.36 -8.49 -11.18
N GLY A 234 -15.12 -7.23 -10.87
CA GLY A 234 -15.57 -6.07 -11.65
C GLY A 234 -15.83 -4.85 -10.75
N PRO A 235 -15.99 -3.64 -11.31
CA PRO A 235 -16.48 -3.41 -12.66
C PRO A 235 -15.41 -3.22 -13.74
N ILE A 236 -14.13 -3.10 -13.40
CA ILE A 236 -13.08 -2.84 -14.40
C ILE A 236 -12.23 -4.09 -14.59
N LEU A 237 -12.19 -4.60 -15.82
CA LEU A 237 -11.35 -5.73 -16.20
C LEU A 237 -10.41 -5.33 -17.34
N PHE A 238 -9.14 -5.71 -17.23
CA PHE A 238 -8.15 -5.49 -18.28
C PHE A 238 -8.02 -6.75 -19.12
N GLN A 239 -8.34 -6.67 -20.41
CA GLN A 239 -8.16 -7.81 -21.32
C GLN A 239 -6.67 -8.10 -21.52
N ASN A 240 -6.36 -9.32 -21.99
CA ASN A 240 -4.99 -9.71 -22.28
C ASN A 240 -4.31 -8.72 -23.24
N GLY A 241 -3.15 -8.20 -22.85
CA GLY A 241 -2.39 -7.18 -23.58
C GLY A 241 -2.85 -5.73 -23.37
N ALA A 242 -3.81 -5.46 -22.49
CA ALA A 242 -4.25 -4.10 -22.19
C ALA A 242 -3.10 -3.24 -21.67
N ASN A 243 -3.00 -2.00 -22.17
CA ASN A 243 -1.86 -1.14 -21.86
C ASN A 243 -2.14 0.36 -21.98
N HIS A 244 -1.29 1.16 -21.33
CA HIS A 244 -1.27 2.63 -21.35
C HIS A 244 -2.64 3.26 -21.02
N TYR A 245 -3.26 2.78 -19.94
CA TYR A 245 -4.51 3.33 -19.42
C TYR A 245 -4.29 4.10 -18.12
N ARG A 246 -4.85 5.31 -18.03
CA ARG A 246 -4.94 6.07 -16.79
C ARG A 246 -6.38 6.34 -16.40
N LEU A 247 -6.74 6.03 -15.17
CA LEU A 247 -8.05 6.28 -14.59
C LEU A 247 -7.93 7.41 -13.55
N ILE A 248 -8.76 8.46 -13.66
CA ILE A 248 -8.67 9.66 -12.81
C ILE A 248 -10.02 10.10 -12.23
N GLY A 249 -10.08 10.30 -10.91
CA GLY A 249 -11.23 10.94 -10.27
C GLY A 249 -12.53 10.13 -10.38
N LEU A 250 -12.43 8.80 -10.36
CA LEU A 250 -13.57 7.89 -10.46
C LEU A 250 -13.88 7.25 -9.11
N GLU A 251 -15.16 7.15 -8.78
CA GLU A 251 -15.68 6.28 -7.72
C GLU A 251 -15.90 4.90 -8.34
N ILE A 252 -15.30 3.85 -7.79
CA ILE A 252 -15.40 2.49 -8.30
C ILE A 252 -15.89 1.60 -7.16
N THR A 253 -17.06 0.99 -7.34
CA THR A 253 -17.73 0.22 -6.30
C THR A 253 -18.66 -0.84 -6.87
N ARG A 254 -19.45 -1.48 -6.00
CA ARG A 254 -20.41 -2.54 -6.32
C ARG A 254 -21.75 -2.31 -5.62
N ALA A 255 -22.85 -2.54 -6.33
CA ALA A 255 -24.21 -2.37 -5.80
C ALA A 255 -24.78 -3.62 -5.13
N MET A 256 -24.55 -4.81 -5.71
CA MET A 256 -25.36 -6.02 -5.45
C MET A 256 -25.05 -6.75 -4.14
N PRO A 257 -25.93 -6.72 -3.11
CA PRO A 257 -25.66 -7.30 -1.79
C PRO A 257 -25.52 -8.83 -1.83
N GLY A 258 -24.84 -9.39 -0.82
CA GLY A 258 -24.75 -10.84 -0.61
C GLY A 258 -23.89 -11.64 -1.61
N LEU A 259 -23.29 -10.99 -2.61
CA LEU A 259 -22.39 -11.65 -3.56
C LEU A 259 -20.93 -11.56 -3.09
N HIS A 260 -20.18 -12.65 -3.30
CA HIS A 260 -18.73 -12.63 -3.20
C HIS A 260 -18.16 -11.73 -4.29
N MET A 261 -17.52 -10.62 -3.91
CA MET A 261 -16.71 -9.82 -4.82
C MET A 261 -15.23 -10.11 -4.54
N ARG A 262 -14.53 -10.72 -5.49
CA ARG A 262 -13.10 -11.04 -5.40
C ARG A 262 -12.24 -9.78 -5.54
N ASN A 263 -12.39 -9.03 -6.62
CA ASN A 263 -11.68 -7.76 -6.84
C ASN A 263 -12.53 -6.78 -7.65
N LEU A 264 -12.42 -5.48 -7.33
CA LEU A 264 -13.07 -4.43 -8.13
C LEU A 264 -12.35 -4.16 -9.46
N ILE A 265 -11.03 -4.29 -9.46
CA ILE A 265 -10.16 -4.10 -10.62
C ILE A 265 -9.18 -5.26 -10.71
N GLN A 266 -9.10 -5.90 -11.88
CA GLN A 266 -8.12 -6.97 -12.15
C GLN A 266 -7.95 -7.22 -13.66
N PRO A 267 -6.95 -8.01 -14.09
CA PRO A 267 -6.99 -8.64 -15.40
C PRO A 267 -8.22 -9.56 -15.59
N ASP A 268 -8.74 -9.64 -16.81
CA ASP A 268 -10.02 -10.28 -17.15
C ASP A 268 -9.98 -11.80 -16.93
N LYS A 269 -8.85 -12.44 -17.21
CA LYS A 269 -8.62 -13.88 -17.01
C LYS A 269 -7.31 -14.14 -16.27
N PRO A 270 -7.14 -15.31 -15.61
CA PRO A 270 -5.91 -15.65 -14.89
C PRO A 270 -4.61 -15.52 -15.71
N GLU A 271 -4.68 -15.82 -17.01
CA GLU A 271 -3.57 -15.73 -17.96
C GLU A 271 -3.44 -14.34 -18.62
N SER A 272 -4.38 -13.43 -18.38
CA SER A 272 -4.35 -12.10 -18.98
C SER A 272 -3.21 -11.28 -18.38
N THR A 273 -2.39 -10.71 -19.25
CA THR A 273 -1.37 -9.74 -18.84
C THR A 273 -1.80 -8.32 -19.20
N ALA A 274 -1.35 -7.34 -18.42
CA ALA A 274 -1.57 -5.92 -18.70
C ALA A 274 -0.39 -5.09 -18.20
N HIS A 275 -0.10 -3.95 -18.82
CA HIS A 275 1.03 -3.12 -18.39
C HIS A 275 0.80 -1.63 -18.56
N HIS A 276 1.58 -0.79 -17.86
CA HIS A 276 1.46 0.67 -17.96
C HIS A 276 0.03 1.11 -17.59
N LEU A 277 -0.33 0.89 -16.32
CA LEU A 277 -1.65 1.21 -15.78
C LEU A 277 -1.50 2.22 -14.62
N VAL A 278 -2.25 3.31 -14.66
CA VAL A 278 -2.23 4.33 -13.60
C VAL A 278 -3.63 4.55 -13.03
N PHE A 279 -3.77 4.35 -11.72
CA PHE A 279 -4.96 4.61 -10.93
C PHE A 279 -4.69 5.84 -10.06
N ASP A 280 -5.25 6.98 -10.45
CA ASP A 280 -4.93 8.30 -9.88
C ASP A 280 -6.18 8.93 -9.28
N ARG A 281 -6.12 9.32 -8.00
CA ARG A 281 -7.24 10.00 -7.30
C ARG A 281 -8.56 9.23 -7.46
N LEU A 282 -8.53 7.92 -7.27
CA LEU A 282 -9.72 7.08 -7.28
C LEU A 282 -10.28 6.89 -5.87
N TRP A 283 -11.60 6.70 -5.76
CA TRP A 283 -12.19 6.11 -4.56
C TRP A 283 -12.68 4.70 -4.92
N LEU A 284 -11.92 3.69 -4.50
CA LEU A 284 -12.27 2.28 -4.67
C LEU A 284 -12.86 1.76 -3.36
N HIS A 285 -14.08 1.26 -3.38
CA HIS A 285 -14.66 0.75 -2.14
C HIS A 285 -15.68 -0.37 -2.31
N GLY A 286 -15.71 -1.25 -1.32
CA GLY A 286 -16.80 -2.19 -1.12
C GLY A 286 -18.04 -1.51 -0.53
N THR A 287 -18.92 -2.30 0.07
CA THR A 287 -20.02 -1.79 0.90
C THR A 287 -19.70 -2.01 2.37
N ALA A 288 -20.39 -1.28 3.25
CA ALA A 288 -20.12 -1.33 4.69
C ALA A 288 -20.29 -2.73 5.32
N GLN A 289 -21.07 -3.63 4.70
CA GLN A 289 -21.50 -4.89 5.32
C GLN A 289 -21.45 -6.13 4.41
N ASP A 290 -21.28 -5.97 3.10
CA ASP A 290 -21.14 -7.10 2.17
C ASP A 290 -19.67 -7.42 1.87
N GLU A 291 -19.38 -8.68 1.57
CA GLU A 291 -18.02 -9.09 1.23
C GLU A 291 -17.52 -8.41 -0.04
N THR A 292 -16.44 -7.67 0.13
CA THR A 292 -15.58 -7.24 -0.97
C THR A 292 -14.17 -7.65 -0.60
N LYS A 293 -13.73 -8.79 -1.15
CA LYS A 293 -12.42 -9.36 -0.84
C LYS A 293 -11.32 -8.39 -1.23
N GLY A 294 -11.38 -7.72 -2.38
CA GLY A 294 -10.33 -6.78 -2.71
C GLY A 294 -10.65 -5.66 -3.67
N GLY A 295 -9.76 -4.67 -3.67
CA GLY A 295 -9.84 -3.48 -4.52
C GLY A 295 -9.13 -3.70 -5.84
N LEU A 296 -7.80 -3.64 -5.82
CA LEU A 296 -6.93 -3.74 -6.99
C LEU A 296 -6.08 -5.02 -6.97
N HIS A 297 -6.21 -5.84 -8.02
CA HIS A 297 -5.41 -7.05 -8.23
C HIS A 297 -4.29 -6.81 -9.25
N LEU A 298 -3.07 -7.23 -8.90
CA LEU A 298 -1.84 -6.94 -9.66
C LEU A 298 -1.20 -8.17 -10.33
N THR A 299 -1.67 -9.40 -10.07
CA THR A 299 -1.13 -10.59 -10.75
C THR A 299 -1.27 -10.43 -12.27
N GLY A 300 -0.22 -10.76 -13.02
CA GLY A 300 -0.19 -10.58 -14.47
C GLY A 300 0.07 -9.14 -14.92
N THR A 301 0.42 -8.23 -14.02
CA THR A 301 0.64 -6.81 -14.38
C THR A 301 2.06 -6.30 -14.16
N THR A 302 2.52 -5.41 -15.04
CA THR A 302 3.80 -4.70 -14.92
C THR A 302 3.61 -3.19 -15.11
N TYR A 303 4.49 -2.36 -14.54
CA TYR A 303 4.38 -0.89 -14.62
C TYR A 303 3.01 -0.36 -14.16
N VAL A 304 2.63 -0.67 -12.92
CA VAL A 304 1.35 -0.24 -12.35
C VAL A 304 1.55 0.78 -11.23
N ALA A 305 0.78 1.86 -11.27
CA ALA A 305 0.74 2.87 -10.21
C ALA A 305 -0.67 3.02 -9.62
N ALA A 306 -0.77 2.97 -8.30
CA ALA A 306 -1.92 3.45 -7.53
C ALA A 306 -1.46 4.66 -6.71
N VAL A 307 -1.96 5.84 -7.07
CA VAL A 307 -1.50 7.11 -6.49
C VAL A 307 -2.66 7.97 -6.03
N ASP A 308 -2.45 8.69 -4.93
CA ASP A 308 -3.37 9.72 -4.43
C ASP A 308 -4.83 9.24 -4.22
N SER A 309 -5.03 7.94 -4.03
CA SER A 309 -6.36 7.30 -4.04
C SER A 309 -6.85 6.89 -2.65
N TYR A 310 -8.12 6.56 -2.53
CA TYR A 310 -8.80 6.14 -1.31
C TYR A 310 -9.40 4.75 -1.49
N PHE A 311 -9.02 3.80 -0.64
CA PHE A 311 -9.47 2.41 -0.67
C PHE A 311 -10.15 2.08 0.66
N SER A 312 -11.42 1.68 0.64
CA SER A 312 -12.18 1.38 1.87
C SER A 312 -13.17 0.21 1.74
N ASP A 313 -13.61 -0.30 2.88
CA ASP A 313 -14.68 -1.30 2.97
C ASP A 313 -14.35 -2.64 2.28
N PHE A 314 -13.09 -3.06 2.30
CA PHE A 314 -12.68 -4.39 1.86
C PHE A 314 -12.65 -5.36 3.05
N HIS A 315 -13.57 -6.31 3.12
CA HIS A 315 -13.66 -7.26 4.22
C HIS A 315 -14.25 -8.60 3.82
N CYS A 316 -13.89 -9.62 4.60
CA CYS A 316 -14.44 -10.98 4.52
C CYS A 316 -15.22 -11.29 5.79
N ILE A 317 -16.35 -11.97 5.66
CA ILE A 317 -17.22 -12.30 6.79
C ILE A 317 -16.71 -13.57 7.48
N ALA A 318 -16.53 -13.52 8.79
CA ALA A 318 -16.07 -14.66 9.57
C ALA A 318 -17.13 -15.77 9.60
N MET A 319 -16.68 -17.03 9.50
CA MET A 319 -17.46 -18.27 9.59
C MET A 319 -18.50 -18.51 8.49
N LYS A 320 -19.18 -17.47 8.00
CA LYS A 320 -20.23 -17.55 6.98
C LYS A 320 -19.85 -16.96 5.64
N GLY A 321 -18.76 -16.20 5.60
CA GLY A 321 -18.27 -15.57 4.38
C GLY A 321 -17.67 -16.55 3.39
N SER A 322 -17.59 -16.08 2.16
CA SER A 322 -17.02 -16.75 0.98
C SER A 322 -15.51 -16.55 0.85
N CYS A 323 -14.93 -15.61 1.59
CA CYS A 323 -13.49 -15.35 1.57
C CYS A 323 -12.86 -15.39 2.97
N THR A 324 -11.54 -15.57 3.00
CA THR A 324 -10.76 -15.68 4.23
C THR A 324 -9.90 -14.45 4.51
N ASP A 325 -9.44 -13.79 3.45
CA ASP A 325 -8.46 -12.73 3.51
C ASP A 325 -8.84 -11.63 2.54
N ALA A 326 -9.21 -10.45 3.07
CA ALA A 326 -9.53 -9.28 2.29
C ALA A 326 -8.33 -8.34 2.14
N GLN A 327 -8.15 -7.74 0.97
CA GLN A 327 -7.05 -6.84 0.66
C GLN A 327 -7.40 -5.62 -0.18
N ALA A 328 -6.92 -4.44 0.21
CA ALA A 328 -7.11 -3.24 -0.62
C ALA A 328 -6.35 -3.36 -1.95
N ILE A 329 -5.09 -3.81 -1.89
CA ILE A 329 -4.26 -4.13 -3.06
C ILE A 329 -3.65 -5.52 -2.87
N ASN A 330 -3.75 -6.39 -3.87
CA ASN A 330 -3.20 -7.74 -3.81
C ASN A 330 -2.61 -8.22 -5.13
N GLY A 331 -1.76 -9.25 -5.10
CA GLY A 331 -1.17 -9.86 -6.30
C GLY A 331 -0.03 -10.81 -5.94
N GLY A 332 0.89 -11.05 -6.86
CA GLY A 332 2.11 -11.83 -6.60
C GLY A 332 1.94 -13.35 -6.59
N GLY A 333 0.94 -13.86 -7.31
CA GLY A 333 0.90 -15.24 -7.77
C GLY A 333 1.16 -15.34 -9.28
N GLY A 334 1.10 -16.55 -9.83
CA GLY A 334 1.25 -16.82 -11.26
C GLY A 334 2.69 -16.79 -11.77
N ASP A 335 2.83 -16.99 -13.08
CA ASP A 335 4.12 -17.15 -13.75
C ASP A 335 4.54 -15.93 -14.59
N ALA A 336 3.62 -14.99 -14.77
CA ALA A 336 3.91 -13.74 -15.46
C ALA A 336 4.74 -12.80 -14.56
N PRO A 337 5.70 -12.04 -15.11
CA PRO A 337 6.46 -11.04 -14.36
C PRO A 337 5.52 -10.06 -13.63
N GLY A 338 5.87 -9.75 -12.38
CA GLY A 338 5.17 -8.76 -11.57
C GLY A 338 6.09 -7.58 -11.24
N GLY A 339 5.54 -6.38 -11.32
CA GLY A 339 6.27 -5.13 -11.07
C GLY A 339 6.87 -4.52 -12.35
N PRO A 340 7.47 -3.32 -12.27
CA PRO A 340 7.54 -2.47 -11.09
C PRO A 340 6.15 -1.96 -10.66
N TYR A 341 5.99 -1.69 -9.36
CA TYR A 341 4.74 -1.18 -8.78
C TYR A 341 4.99 0.07 -7.96
N ARG A 342 4.10 1.07 -8.11
CA ARG A 342 4.12 2.29 -7.31
C ARG A 342 2.79 2.44 -6.56
N ILE A 343 2.84 2.35 -5.25
CA ILE A 343 1.69 2.52 -4.36
C ILE A 343 2.01 3.70 -3.46
N VAL A 344 1.56 4.90 -3.84
CA VAL A 344 2.00 6.14 -3.17
C VAL A 344 0.85 7.05 -2.78
N ASN A 345 0.89 7.57 -1.56
CA ASN A 345 -0.06 8.56 -1.04
C ASN A 345 -1.53 8.11 -1.08
N ASN A 346 -1.80 6.83 -0.84
CA ASN A 346 -3.18 6.31 -0.77
C ASN A 346 -3.67 6.21 0.68
N PHE A 347 -4.98 6.26 0.89
CA PHE A 347 -5.60 5.70 2.08
C PHE A 347 -5.95 4.25 1.77
N LEU A 348 -5.42 3.30 2.55
CA LEU A 348 -5.62 1.89 2.33
C LEU A 348 -6.28 1.28 3.56
N GLU A 349 -7.44 0.67 3.36
CA GLU A 349 -8.21 0.00 4.40
C GLU A 349 -8.74 -1.33 3.89
N ALA A 350 -8.44 -2.42 4.60
CA ALA A 350 -9.05 -3.73 4.38
C ALA A 350 -9.15 -4.45 5.74
N SER A 351 -9.93 -5.51 5.89
CA SER A 351 -9.98 -6.27 7.15
C SER A 351 -8.77 -7.19 7.30
N GLY A 352 -8.27 -7.78 6.20
CA GLY A 352 -7.09 -8.64 6.15
C GLY A 352 -5.78 -7.86 6.00
N GLU A 353 -5.17 -7.89 4.81
CA GLU A 353 -3.93 -7.18 4.48
C GLU A 353 -4.22 -5.93 3.64
N ASN A 354 -3.69 -4.77 3.97
CA ASN A 354 -3.92 -3.60 3.11
C ASN A 354 -3.15 -3.71 1.78
N ILE A 355 -1.97 -4.32 1.80
CA ILE A 355 -1.19 -4.70 0.61
C ILE A 355 -0.68 -6.13 0.82
N MET A 356 -0.84 -6.99 -0.19
CA MET A 356 -0.29 -8.36 -0.17
C MET A 356 0.32 -8.74 -1.52
N PHE A 357 1.56 -9.23 -1.49
CA PHE A 357 2.19 -9.91 -2.61
C PHE A 357 2.47 -11.37 -2.21
N GLY A 358 1.84 -12.30 -2.91
CA GLY A 358 1.86 -13.73 -2.62
C GLY A 358 0.49 -14.27 -2.20
N GLY A 359 0.48 -15.44 -1.56
CA GLY A 359 -0.75 -16.12 -1.15
C GLY A 359 -1.38 -17.02 -2.22
N ALA A 360 -0.73 -17.15 -3.38
CA ALA A 360 -1.09 -18.10 -4.44
C ALA A 360 0.18 -18.75 -5.02
N PRO A 361 0.08 -19.92 -5.67
CA PRO A 361 1.19 -20.52 -6.42
C PRO A 361 1.68 -19.58 -7.53
N GLY A 362 2.98 -19.62 -7.80
CA GLY A 362 3.60 -18.86 -8.88
C GLY A 362 5.11 -19.04 -8.90
N SER A 363 5.70 -18.92 -10.08
CA SER A 363 7.16 -18.92 -10.27
C SER A 363 7.76 -17.51 -10.32
N ALA A 364 6.95 -16.49 -10.63
CA ALA A 364 7.39 -15.11 -10.68
C ALA A 364 7.26 -14.41 -9.33
N THR A 365 8.32 -13.72 -8.91
CA THR A 365 8.31 -12.87 -7.70
C THR A 365 8.17 -11.41 -8.11
N PRO A 366 7.16 -10.67 -7.63
CA PRO A 366 7.08 -9.23 -7.84
C PRO A 366 8.34 -8.50 -7.37
N ALA A 367 8.87 -7.62 -8.21
CA ALA A 367 10.07 -6.83 -7.92
C ALA A 367 9.81 -5.32 -8.11
N ASP A 368 10.76 -4.49 -7.68
CA ASP A 368 10.76 -3.05 -7.92
C ASP A 368 9.48 -2.34 -7.42
N ILE A 369 9.19 -2.53 -6.12
CA ILE A 369 7.95 -2.07 -5.48
C ILE A 369 8.24 -0.85 -4.60
N GLU A 370 7.61 0.27 -4.93
CA GLU A 370 7.62 1.48 -4.13
C GLU A 370 6.32 1.60 -3.32
N ILE A 371 6.43 1.61 -1.98
CA ILE A 371 5.32 1.85 -1.06
C ILE A 371 5.69 3.05 -0.18
N ARG A 372 5.10 4.22 -0.46
CA ARG A 372 5.44 5.45 0.26
C ARG A 372 4.22 6.30 0.57
N ARG A 373 4.23 6.98 1.72
CA ARG A 373 3.23 7.99 2.11
C ARG A 373 1.77 7.49 2.18
N ASN A 374 1.54 6.18 2.13
CA ASN A 374 0.21 5.61 2.30
C ASN A 374 -0.22 5.67 3.77
N TYR A 375 -1.52 5.84 4.01
CA TYR A 375 -2.13 5.73 5.31
C TYR A 375 -2.84 4.38 5.42
N PHE A 376 -2.27 3.49 6.23
CA PHE A 376 -2.82 2.16 6.48
C PHE A 376 -3.79 2.21 7.66
N PHE A 377 -5.05 1.84 7.43
CA PHE A 377 -6.08 1.94 8.46
C PHE A 377 -6.85 0.64 8.67
N LYS A 378 -7.27 0.43 9.92
CA LYS A 378 -8.21 -0.61 10.36
C LYS A 378 -9.28 0.05 11.23
N PRO A 379 -10.55 0.13 10.78
CA PRO A 379 -11.63 0.68 11.58
C PRO A 379 -11.82 -0.13 12.87
N MET A 380 -11.78 0.55 14.02
CA MET A 380 -12.06 -0.08 15.33
C MET A 380 -13.50 -0.59 15.42
N ILE A 381 -14.41 0.02 14.65
CA ILE A 381 -15.80 -0.42 14.54
C ILE A 381 -15.93 -1.84 13.95
N TRP A 382 -14.91 -2.43 13.35
CA TRP A 382 -14.97 -3.83 12.92
C TRP A 382 -14.68 -4.84 14.05
N LYS A 383 -14.33 -4.37 15.25
CA LYS A 383 -13.94 -5.21 16.40
C LYS A 383 -15.18 -5.44 17.27
N PRO A 384 -15.64 -6.69 17.48
CA PRO A 384 -16.92 -6.99 18.14
C PRO A 384 -17.13 -6.40 19.54
N ASP A 385 -16.06 -6.07 20.25
CA ASP A 385 -16.09 -5.53 21.62
C ASP A 385 -15.93 -4.00 21.68
N GLN A 386 -15.97 -3.30 20.54
CA GLN A 386 -15.89 -1.84 20.48
C GLN A 386 -17.28 -1.21 20.37
N PRO A 387 -17.49 -0.03 20.98
CA PRO A 387 -18.70 0.76 20.75
C PRO A 387 -18.89 1.06 19.27
N GLY A 388 -20.13 0.93 18.79
CA GLY A 388 -20.47 1.13 17.38
C GLY A 388 -19.97 0.02 16.46
N PHE A 389 -19.83 -1.21 16.98
CA PHE A 389 -19.45 -2.37 16.17
C PHE A 389 -20.33 -2.53 14.92
N VAL A 390 -19.67 -2.73 13.78
CA VAL A 390 -20.26 -3.02 12.48
C VAL A 390 -19.71 -4.36 12.01
N GLY A 391 -20.63 -5.31 11.81
CA GLY A 391 -20.38 -6.56 11.11
C GLY A 391 -21.25 -6.64 9.85
N SER A 392 -21.39 -7.85 9.30
CA SER A 392 -22.25 -8.09 8.14
C SER A 392 -23.72 -7.74 8.43
N VAL A 393 -24.55 -7.76 7.38
CA VAL A 393 -26.00 -7.54 7.48
C VAL A 393 -26.66 -8.48 8.50
N THR A 394 -26.11 -9.69 8.67
CA THR A 394 -26.60 -10.70 9.63
C THR A 394 -25.87 -10.67 10.98
N GLY A 395 -25.08 -9.62 11.25
CA GLY A 395 -24.34 -9.40 12.49
C GLY A 395 -23.06 -10.24 12.65
N ASN A 396 -22.63 -10.97 11.61
CA ASN A 396 -21.40 -11.75 11.69
C ASN A 396 -20.18 -10.82 11.61
N ALA A 397 -19.19 -11.05 12.47
CA ALA A 397 -17.96 -10.25 12.47
C ALA A 397 -17.17 -10.42 11.16
N PHE A 398 -16.36 -9.41 10.83
CA PHE A 398 -15.39 -9.54 9.76
C PHE A 398 -14.13 -10.28 10.24
N ILE A 399 -13.45 -10.97 9.33
CA ILE A 399 -12.13 -11.54 9.57
C ILE A 399 -11.13 -10.40 9.53
N VAL A 400 -10.72 -9.93 10.71
CA VAL A 400 -9.80 -8.81 10.83
C VAL A 400 -8.44 -9.26 11.34
N LYS A 401 -7.39 -8.90 10.60
CA LYS A 401 -6.00 -9.16 10.94
C LYS A 401 -5.35 -7.92 11.55
N ASN A 402 -4.46 -8.13 12.52
CA ASN A 402 -3.58 -7.11 13.08
C ASN A 402 -4.30 -5.84 13.59
N TYR A 403 -5.24 -5.98 14.55
CA TYR A 403 -5.87 -4.84 15.26
C TYR A 403 -4.91 -3.95 16.07
N SER A 404 -3.59 -4.14 15.99
CA SER A 404 -2.64 -3.29 16.66
C SER A 404 -2.53 -1.94 15.92
N ASN A 405 -3.28 -0.94 16.39
CA ASN A 405 -2.95 0.47 16.16
C ASN A 405 -1.62 0.78 16.85
N ARG A 406 -0.51 0.38 16.23
CA ARG A 406 0.80 0.99 16.49
C ARG A 406 1.13 1.80 15.26
N LEU A 407 0.78 3.08 15.32
CA LEU A 407 1.44 4.10 14.52
C LEU A 407 2.95 3.90 14.74
N CYS A 408 3.68 3.47 13.71
CA CYS A 408 5.12 3.69 13.66
C CYS A 408 5.36 5.18 13.39
N ASN A 409 4.92 6.03 14.31
CA ASN A 409 5.47 7.37 14.42
C ASN A 409 6.79 7.18 15.17
N SER A 410 7.91 7.26 14.43
CA SER A 410 9.16 7.70 15.03
C SER A 410 8.95 9.16 15.48
N ALA A 411 8.28 9.33 16.62
CA ALA A 411 8.43 10.53 17.40
C ALA A 411 9.83 10.41 18.01
N ASP A 412 10.76 11.12 17.42
CA ASP A 412 12.04 11.46 18.04
C ASP A 412 11.72 12.42 19.20
N PRO A 413 11.90 12.05 20.47
CA PRO A 413 11.76 12.97 21.58
C PRO A 413 13.16 13.31 22.09
N GLY A 414 13.73 14.39 21.58
CA GLY A 414 14.88 15.08 22.18
C GLY A 414 16.22 14.79 21.55
#